data_AF-A7ICX1-F1
#
_entry.id   AF-A7ICX1-F1
#
_cell.length_a   1.000
_cell.length_b   1.000
_cell.length_c   1.000
_cell.angle_alpha   90.00
_cell.angle_beta   90.00
_cell.angle_gamma   90.00
#
_symmetry.space_group_name_H-M   'P 1'
#
loop_
_entity.id
_entity.type
_entity.pdbx_description
1 polymer ?
#
loop_
_entity_poly.entity_id
_entity_poly.type
_entity_poly.pdbx_seq_one_letter_code
_entity_poly.pdbx_strand_id
1 'polypeptide(L)'
;MNREGRPPPLSPLDDQQLRDQSMRIFLVLATLLAVTAGASDVAPAWAAASSATQPAPADLRAQATAHLKFLYAMYFAIRACTEAAEEQSDPRFKPTLSFAEAQKVLRAADASARSVGIDIDQAWLEMSSIGQATGEALKHKTEENFQKCRQSGMFFRTITSKLQMAISQLKGSIPLIEKDF
;
A
#
# COMPACT_ATOMS: atom_id res chain seq x y z
N MET A 1 25.28 39.02 29.79
CA MET A 1 26.25 37.92 29.63
C MET A 1 25.57 36.84 28.79
N ASN A 2 25.76 36.87 27.46
CA ASN A 2 25.26 35.86 26.53
C ASN A 2 26.41 34.96 26.12
N ARG A 3 26.27 33.63 26.26
CA ARG A 3 27.16 32.65 25.63
C ARG A 3 26.36 31.88 24.60
N GLU A 4 26.63 32.15 23.33
CA GLU A 4 26.24 31.34 22.19
C GLU A 4 26.94 29.98 22.27
N GLY A 5 26.15 28.90 22.28
CA GLY A 5 26.64 27.53 22.19
C GLY A 5 26.88 27.15 20.73
N ARG A 6 28.14 27.15 20.30
CA ARG A 6 28.56 26.58 19.02
C ARG A 6 28.60 25.05 19.16
N PRO A 7 27.97 24.26 18.27
CA PRO A 7 28.08 22.80 18.34
C PRO A 7 29.51 22.34 18.01
N PRO A 8 29.97 21.24 18.63
CA PRO A 8 31.34 20.74 18.44
C PRO A 8 31.55 20.17 17.02
N PRO A 9 32.79 20.18 16.50
CA PRO A 9 33.11 19.59 15.21
C PRO A 9 32.96 18.06 15.25
N LEU A 10 32.45 17.50 14.16
CA LEU A 10 32.30 16.06 13.94
C LEU A 10 33.66 15.35 13.97
N SER A 11 33.68 14.16 14.56
CA SER A 11 34.89 13.34 14.74
C SER A 11 35.34 12.72 13.40
N PRO A 12 36.66 12.60 13.15
CA PRO A 12 37.22 12.03 11.90
C PRO A 12 36.94 10.53 11.68
N LEU A 13 36.22 9.87 12.58
CA LEU A 13 35.81 8.46 12.46
C LEU A 13 34.58 8.28 11.56
N ASP A 14 33.74 9.30 11.42
CA ASP A 14 32.50 9.22 10.62
C ASP A 14 32.79 9.20 9.10
N ASP A 15 33.82 9.93 8.66
CA ASP A 15 34.24 9.98 7.26
C ASP A 15 34.84 8.66 6.75
N GLN A 16 35.48 7.90 7.64
CA GLN A 16 36.11 6.63 7.27
C GLN A 16 35.06 5.52 7.09
N GLN A 17 33.99 5.54 7.90
CA GLN A 17 32.90 4.58 7.84
C GLN A 17 32.00 4.79 6.59
N LEU A 18 31.83 6.04 6.15
CA LEU A 18 31.11 6.39 4.92
C LEU A 18 31.86 5.96 3.64
N ARG A 19 33.20 5.99 3.65
CA ARG A 19 34.02 5.48 2.52
C ARG A 19 33.96 3.96 2.40
N ASP A 20 33.92 3.25 3.53
CA ASP A 20 33.94 1.78 3.54
C ASP A 20 32.59 1.16 3.11
N GLN A 21 31.46 1.84 3.37
CA GLN A 21 30.15 1.43 2.83
C GLN A 21 29.99 1.69 1.32
N SER A 22 30.59 2.76 0.81
CA SER A 22 30.46 3.15 -0.60
C SER A 22 31.17 2.17 -1.55
N MET A 23 32.24 1.51 -1.09
CA MET A 23 33.04 0.59 -1.91
C MET A 23 32.36 -0.78 -2.09
N ARG A 24 31.47 -1.19 -1.18
CA ARG A 24 30.72 -2.45 -1.27
C ARG A 24 29.57 -2.39 -2.26
N ILE A 25 29.02 -1.20 -2.53
CA ILE A 25 27.91 -1.01 -3.47
C ILE A 25 28.38 -1.10 -4.93
N PHE A 26 29.63 -0.70 -5.22
CA PHE A 26 30.17 -0.76 -6.59
C PHE A 26 30.53 -2.17 -7.07
N LEU A 27 30.81 -3.12 -6.18
CA LEU A 27 31.25 -4.47 -6.54
C LEU A 27 30.11 -5.42 -6.94
N VAL A 28 28.88 -5.15 -6.49
CA VAL A 28 27.69 -5.93 -6.86
C VAL A 28 27.14 -5.54 -8.24
N LEU A 29 27.41 -4.31 -8.70
CA LEU A 29 26.95 -3.84 -10.02
C LEU A 29 27.84 -4.31 -11.19
N ALA A 30 29.12 -4.63 -10.93
CA ALA A 30 30.07 -5.02 -11.98
C ALA A 30 29.96 -6.50 -12.42
N THR A 31 29.18 -7.33 -11.70
CA THR A 31 29.03 -8.75 -12.02
C THR A 31 27.89 -9.07 -13.01
N LEU A 32 27.16 -8.06 -13.51
CA LEU A 32 26.02 -8.26 -14.40
C LEU A 32 26.22 -7.78 -15.85
N LEU A 33 27.38 -7.22 -16.20
CA LEU A 33 27.67 -6.78 -17.57
C LEU A 33 29.07 -7.21 -18.05
N ALA A 34 29.14 -8.37 -18.72
CA ALA A 34 30.00 -8.65 -19.90
C ALA A 34 29.92 -10.17 -20.23
N VAL A 35 29.08 -10.58 -21.19
CA VAL A 35 29.42 -10.89 -22.61
C VAL A 35 30.29 -12.16 -22.75
N THR A 36 29.80 -13.23 -23.36
CA THR A 36 29.97 -13.53 -24.81
C THR A 36 29.06 -14.72 -25.16
N ALA A 37 28.15 -14.62 -26.12
CA ALA A 37 28.39 -14.71 -27.58
C ALA A 37 28.82 -16.13 -28.03
N GLY A 38 27.87 -16.86 -28.61
CA GLY A 38 28.12 -18.12 -29.31
C GLY A 38 26.83 -18.74 -29.85
N ALA A 39 26.74 -18.82 -31.18
CA ALA A 39 25.76 -19.54 -32.01
C ALA A 39 24.48 -18.78 -32.41
N SER A 40 24.49 -18.42 -33.69
CA SER A 40 23.41 -17.92 -34.51
C SER A 40 22.22 -18.87 -34.54
N ASP A 41 21.07 -18.40 -34.08
CA ASP A 41 19.76 -18.74 -34.64
C ASP A 41 18.85 -17.56 -34.35
N VAL A 42 18.51 -16.81 -35.40
CA VAL A 42 17.53 -15.72 -35.30
C VAL A 42 16.14 -16.34 -35.25
N ALA A 43 15.80 -16.88 -34.08
CA ALA A 43 14.43 -17.26 -33.76
C ALA A 43 13.61 -15.96 -33.60
N PRO A 44 12.43 -15.86 -34.23
CA PRO A 44 11.70 -14.61 -34.29
C PRO A 44 11.17 -14.21 -32.90
N ALA A 45 11.35 -12.94 -32.55
CA ALA A 45 11.14 -12.32 -31.22
C ALA A 45 9.70 -12.34 -30.68
N TRP A 46 8.78 -13.08 -31.30
CA TRP A 46 7.42 -13.30 -30.80
C TRP A 46 7.27 -14.60 -29.99
N ALA A 47 8.30 -15.44 -29.95
CA ALA A 47 8.29 -16.72 -29.23
C ALA A 47 8.83 -16.65 -27.79
N ALA A 48 9.32 -15.50 -27.34
CA ALA A 48 9.51 -15.23 -25.92
C ALA A 48 8.16 -14.85 -25.30
N ALA A 49 7.20 -15.78 -25.35
CA ALA A 49 6.09 -15.75 -24.43
C ALA A 49 6.74 -15.80 -23.04
N SER A 50 6.72 -14.67 -22.33
CA SER A 50 6.98 -14.63 -20.91
C SER A 50 6.16 -15.74 -20.28
N SER A 51 6.82 -16.82 -19.89
CA SER A 51 6.35 -17.69 -18.83
C SER A 51 6.34 -16.82 -17.58
N ALA A 52 5.34 -15.94 -17.46
CA ALA A 52 5.00 -15.29 -16.23
C ALA A 52 4.61 -16.43 -15.30
N THR A 53 5.58 -16.93 -14.54
CA THR A 53 5.37 -17.90 -13.49
C THR A 53 4.20 -17.38 -12.66
N GLN A 54 3.07 -18.07 -12.71
CA GLN A 54 1.93 -17.66 -11.90
C GLN A 54 2.41 -17.63 -10.44
N PRO A 55 2.18 -16.54 -9.71
CA PRO A 55 2.63 -16.43 -8.32
C PRO A 55 2.09 -17.62 -7.53
N ALA A 56 2.91 -18.11 -6.59
CA ALA A 56 2.49 -19.25 -5.79
C ALA A 56 1.20 -18.88 -5.01
N PRO A 57 0.31 -19.83 -4.71
CA PRO A 57 -0.91 -19.55 -3.94
C PRO A 57 -0.65 -18.88 -2.58
N ALA A 58 0.50 -19.14 -1.96
CA ALA A 58 0.92 -18.46 -0.73
C ALA A 58 1.21 -16.97 -0.95
N ASP A 59 1.87 -16.61 -2.04
CA ASP A 59 2.15 -15.22 -2.42
C ASP A 59 0.86 -14.46 -2.71
N LEU A 60 -0.12 -15.13 -3.33
CA LEU A 60 -1.45 -14.56 -3.60
C LEU A 60 -2.24 -14.29 -2.31
N ARG A 61 -2.19 -15.20 -1.33
CA ARG A 61 -2.82 -14.96 -0.02
C ARG A 61 -2.14 -13.81 0.72
N ALA A 62 -0.81 -13.74 0.71
CA ALA A 62 -0.08 -12.63 1.33
C ALA A 62 -0.46 -11.27 0.69
N GLN A 63 -0.55 -11.21 -0.64
CA GLN A 63 -0.99 -10.03 -1.37
C GLN A 63 -2.44 -9.64 -1.02
N ALA A 64 -3.36 -10.60 -1.03
CA ALA A 64 -4.76 -10.36 -0.67
C ALA A 64 -4.89 -9.86 0.79
N THR A 65 -4.14 -10.45 1.72
CA THR A 65 -4.08 -9.98 3.12
C THR A 65 -3.53 -8.56 3.21
N ALA A 66 -2.48 -8.21 2.47
CA ALA A 66 -1.94 -6.86 2.45
C ALA A 66 -2.95 -5.83 1.89
N HIS A 67 -3.68 -6.20 0.83
CA HIS A 67 -4.74 -5.35 0.28
C HIS A 67 -5.91 -5.18 1.24
N LEU A 68 -6.32 -6.24 1.94
CA LEU A 68 -7.36 -6.18 2.97
C LEU A 68 -6.94 -5.27 4.14
N LYS A 69 -5.70 -5.40 4.62
CA LYS A 69 -5.14 -4.53 5.66
C LYS A 69 -5.14 -3.06 5.26
N PHE A 70 -4.74 -2.76 4.02
CA PHE A 70 -4.79 -1.39 3.50
C PHE A 70 -6.23 -0.89 3.33
N LEU A 71 -7.17 -1.76 2.94
CA LEU A 71 -8.60 -1.44 2.89
C LEU A 71 -9.14 -1.06 4.28
N TYR A 72 -8.75 -1.75 5.35
CA TYR A 72 -9.11 -1.37 6.72
C TYR A 72 -8.60 0.03 7.09
N ALA A 73 -7.33 0.35 6.78
CA ALA A 73 -6.79 1.68 7.03
C ALA A 73 -7.57 2.77 6.26
N MET A 74 -7.92 2.52 4.99
CA MET A 74 -8.72 3.45 4.19
C MET A 74 -10.15 3.60 4.71
N TYR A 75 -10.76 2.55 5.24
CA TYR A 75 -12.07 2.62 5.90
C TYR A 75 -12.04 3.59 7.10
N PHE A 76 -11.02 3.50 7.96
CA PHE A 76 -10.87 4.44 9.07
C PHE A 76 -10.60 5.87 8.62
N ALA A 77 -9.84 6.06 7.53
CA ALA A 77 -9.63 7.38 6.94
C ALA A 77 -10.95 7.99 6.45
N ILE A 78 -11.77 7.23 5.70
CA ILE A 78 -13.09 7.69 5.23
C ILE A 78 -14.00 8.03 6.41
N ARG A 79 -14.01 7.19 7.45
CA ARG A 79 -14.79 7.45 8.67
C ARG A 79 -14.38 8.79 9.30
N ALA A 80 -13.10 8.96 9.61
CA ALA A 80 -12.61 10.15 10.31
C ALA A 80 -12.76 11.43 9.47
N CYS A 81 -12.57 11.35 8.15
CA CYS A 81 -12.81 12.47 7.25
C CYS A 81 -14.31 12.84 7.17
N THR A 82 -15.20 11.85 7.22
CA THR A 82 -16.66 12.08 7.29
C THR A 82 -17.04 12.74 8.62
N GLU A 83 -16.55 12.19 9.74
CA GLU A 83 -16.73 12.77 11.08
C GLU A 83 -16.20 14.21 11.15
N ALA A 84 -15.00 14.48 10.64
CA ALA A 84 -14.42 15.83 10.62
C ALA A 84 -15.23 16.82 9.76
N ALA A 85 -15.77 16.38 8.62
CA ALA A 85 -16.61 17.22 7.79
C ALA A 85 -17.89 17.67 8.54
N GLU A 86 -18.46 16.77 9.34
CA GLU A 86 -19.66 17.02 10.15
C GLU A 86 -19.33 17.86 11.40
N GLU A 87 -18.40 17.40 12.24
CA GLU A 87 -18.02 18.04 13.50
C GLU A 87 -17.48 19.45 13.30
N GLN A 88 -16.73 19.69 12.21
CA GLN A 88 -16.05 20.96 11.96
C GLN A 88 -16.75 21.80 10.89
N SER A 89 -17.87 21.30 10.32
CA SER A 89 -18.64 21.95 9.25
C SER A 89 -17.77 22.41 8.07
N ASP A 90 -16.76 21.61 7.70
CA ASP A 90 -15.81 21.93 6.61
C ASP A 90 -15.89 20.88 5.49
N PRO A 91 -16.50 21.21 4.34
CA PRO A 91 -16.70 20.24 3.25
C PRO A 91 -15.39 19.79 2.59
N ARG A 92 -14.25 20.44 2.88
CA ARG A 92 -12.95 20.02 2.34
C ARG A 92 -12.47 18.68 2.88
N PHE A 93 -13.01 18.24 4.02
CA PHE A 93 -12.81 16.89 4.54
C PHE A 93 -13.65 15.83 3.83
N LYS A 94 -14.66 16.20 3.04
CA LYS A 94 -15.61 15.23 2.48
C LYS A 94 -14.91 14.27 1.49
N PRO A 95 -14.95 12.94 1.75
CA PRO A 95 -14.42 11.96 0.80
C PRO A 95 -15.25 11.84 -0.48
N THR A 96 -14.67 11.26 -1.52
CA THR A 96 -15.33 10.96 -2.81
C THR A 96 -16.24 9.72 -2.79
N LEU A 97 -16.31 9.03 -1.65
CA LEU A 97 -17.13 7.85 -1.40
C LEU A 97 -17.73 7.99 0.01
N SER A 98 -19.01 7.67 0.17
CA SER A 98 -19.69 7.81 1.47
C SER A 98 -19.24 6.74 2.46
N PHE A 99 -19.35 7.03 3.76
CA PHE A 99 -19.05 6.06 4.80
C PHE A 99 -19.95 4.80 4.72
N ALA A 100 -21.22 4.96 4.34
CA ALA A 100 -22.14 3.84 4.15
C ALA A 100 -21.72 2.90 3.03
N GLU A 101 -21.27 3.44 1.89
CA GLU A 101 -20.70 2.65 0.79
C GLU A 101 -19.42 1.93 1.24
N ALA A 102 -18.55 2.62 1.99
CA ALA A 102 -17.31 2.01 2.49
C ALA A 102 -17.62 0.81 3.40
N GLN A 103 -18.60 0.96 4.29
CA GLN A 103 -19.03 -0.11 5.19
C GLN A 103 -19.65 -1.30 4.43
N LYS A 104 -20.42 -1.03 3.37
CA LYS A 104 -20.98 -2.09 2.51
C LYS A 104 -19.89 -2.88 1.81
N VAL A 105 -18.94 -2.19 1.16
CA VAL A 105 -17.80 -2.83 0.49
C VAL A 105 -16.94 -3.61 1.48
N LEU A 106 -16.74 -3.07 2.69
CA LEU A 106 -15.92 -3.74 3.70
C LEU A 106 -16.51 -5.09 4.14
N ARG A 107 -17.83 -5.15 4.36
CA ARG A 107 -18.52 -6.41 4.67
C ARG A 107 -18.37 -7.45 3.55
N ALA A 108 -18.44 -7.01 2.29
CA ALA A 108 -18.21 -7.89 1.15
C ALA A 108 -16.75 -8.36 1.09
N ALA A 109 -15.79 -7.47 1.37
CA ALA A 109 -14.37 -7.77 1.44
C ALA A 109 -14.05 -8.84 2.48
N ASP A 110 -14.60 -8.69 3.68
CA ASP A 110 -14.45 -9.67 4.77
C ASP A 110 -15.01 -11.04 4.40
N ALA A 111 -16.22 -11.08 3.83
CA ALA A 111 -16.84 -12.33 3.39
C ALA A 111 -16.02 -13.02 2.29
N SER A 112 -15.57 -12.24 1.29
CA SER A 112 -14.76 -12.74 0.18
C SER A 112 -13.39 -13.22 0.64
N ALA A 113 -12.71 -12.48 1.51
CA ALA A 113 -11.40 -12.86 2.04
C ALA A 113 -11.48 -14.14 2.88
N ARG A 114 -12.50 -14.25 3.74
CA ARG A 114 -12.76 -15.47 4.52
C ARG A 114 -12.98 -16.69 3.63
N SER A 115 -13.65 -16.53 2.48
CA SER A 115 -13.91 -17.64 1.55
C SER A 115 -12.65 -18.29 0.95
N VAL A 116 -11.51 -17.58 0.95
CA VAL A 116 -10.22 -18.08 0.43
C VAL A 116 -9.21 -18.38 1.54
N GLY A 117 -9.67 -18.43 2.80
CA GLY A 117 -8.87 -18.81 3.96
C GLY A 117 -7.97 -17.69 4.51
N ILE A 118 -8.31 -16.42 4.28
CA ILE A 118 -7.62 -15.29 4.93
C ILE A 118 -8.20 -15.10 6.33
N ASP A 119 -7.31 -14.99 7.32
CA ASP A 119 -7.67 -14.63 8.69
C ASP A 119 -7.97 -13.14 8.79
N ILE A 120 -9.27 -12.81 8.70
CA ILE A 120 -9.72 -11.42 8.72
C ILE A 120 -9.62 -10.79 10.11
N ASP A 121 -9.74 -11.60 11.17
CA ASP A 121 -9.75 -11.10 12.55
C ASP A 121 -8.34 -10.65 12.93
N GLN A 122 -7.33 -11.45 12.59
CA GLN A 122 -5.93 -11.06 12.74
C GLN A 122 -5.57 -9.84 11.89
N ALA A 123 -6.03 -9.79 10.62
CA ALA A 123 -5.79 -8.66 9.75
C ALA A 123 -6.42 -7.35 10.28
N TRP A 124 -7.63 -7.45 10.85
CA TRP A 124 -8.31 -6.33 11.50
C TRP A 124 -7.57 -5.88 12.75
N LEU A 125 -7.21 -6.80 13.65
CA LEU A 125 -6.49 -6.50 14.89
C LEU A 125 -5.18 -5.75 14.64
N GLU A 126 -4.42 -6.16 13.63
CA GLU A 126 -3.16 -5.50 13.27
C GLU A 126 -3.36 -4.08 12.74
N MET A 127 -4.45 -3.82 12.02
CA MET A 127 -4.65 -2.55 11.32
C MET A 127 -5.62 -1.59 12.02
N SER A 128 -6.47 -2.05 12.93
CA SER A 128 -7.53 -1.22 13.49
C SER A 128 -6.98 -0.07 14.33
N SER A 129 -5.98 -0.33 15.18
CA SER A 129 -5.35 0.71 16.00
C SER A 129 -4.59 1.73 15.15
N ILE A 130 -3.84 1.25 14.15
CA ILE A 130 -3.09 2.09 13.20
C ILE A 130 -4.07 2.95 12.38
N GLY A 131 -5.14 2.34 11.89
CA GLY A 131 -6.19 3.00 11.13
C GLY A 131 -6.89 4.09 11.93
N GLN A 132 -7.25 3.80 13.19
CA GLN A 132 -7.85 4.77 14.10
C GLN A 132 -6.93 5.96 14.36
N ALA A 133 -5.66 5.72 14.70
CA ALA A 133 -4.69 6.78 14.96
C ALA A 133 -4.43 7.65 13.70
N THR A 134 -4.33 7.00 12.54
CA THR A 134 -4.16 7.69 11.26
C THR A 134 -5.41 8.51 10.91
N GLY A 135 -6.61 7.96 11.13
CA GLY A 135 -7.87 8.65 10.94
C GLY A 135 -7.98 9.90 11.81
N GLU A 136 -7.67 9.80 13.10
CA GLU A 136 -7.68 10.94 14.01
C GLU A 136 -6.70 12.04 13.56
N ALA A 137 -5.50 11.65 13.10
CA ALA A 137 -4.54 12.59 12.54
C ALA A 137 -5.09 13.34 11.31
N LEU A 138 -5.92 12.70 10.48
CA LEU A 138 -6.54 13.34 9.31
C LEU A 138 -7.55 14.43 9.66
N LYS A 139 -8.08 14.48 10.89
CA LYS A 139 -9.06 15.50 11.31
C LYS A 139 -8.44 16.90 11.47
N HIS A 140 -7.11 17.03 11.42
CA HIS A 140 -6.44 18.32 11.53
C HIS A 140 -6.61 19.15 10.25
N LYS A 141 -6.94 20.44 10.38
CA LYS A 141 -7.19 21.37 9.26
C LYS A 141 -5.90 21.80 8.55
N THR A 142 -5.32 20.89 7.78
CA THR A 142 -4.16 21.15 6.90
C THR A 142 -4.53 20.89 5.45
N GLU A 143 -3.88 21.59 4.51
CA GLU A 143 -4.14 21.37 3.08
C GLU A 143 -3.81 19.91 2.69
N GLU A 144 -2.72 19.36 3.22
CA GLU A 144 -2.34 17.97 3.01
C GLU A 144 -3.46 16.99 3.44
N ASN A 145 -4.05 17.20 4.62
CA ASN A 145 -5.13 16.33 5.11
C ASN A 145 -6.41 16.48 4.28
N PHE A 146 -6.74 17.69 3.82
CA PHE A 146 -7.87 17.88 2.91
C PHE A 146 -7.66 17.10 1.60
N GLN A 147 -6.45 17.11 1.03
CA GLN A 147 -6.13 16.32 -0.15
C GLN A 147 -6.26 14.81 0.13
N LYS A 148 -5.69 14.33 1.24
CA LYS A 148 -5.80 12.92 1.66
C LYS A 148 -7.26 12.49 1.85
N CYS A 149 -8.09 13.33 2.48
CA CYS A 149 -9.50 13.05 2.67
C CYS A 149 -10.26 12.95 1.34
N ARG A 150 -10.07 13.90 0.41
CA ARG A 150 -10.70 13.84 -0.92
C ARG A 150 -10.27 12.61 -1.72
N GLN A 151 -9.00 12.22 -1.61
CA GLN A 151 -8.44 11.08 -2.33
C GLN A 151 -8.76 9.72 -1.69
N SER A 152 -9.13 9.68 -0.41
CA SER A 152 -9.36 8.43 0.32
C SER A 152 -10.37 7.49 -0.36
N GLY A 153 -11.47 8.02 -0.91
CA GLY A 153 -12.45 7.23 -1.66
C GLY A 153 -11.90 6.61 -2.95
N MET A 154 -11.01 7.31 -3.67
CA MET A 154 -10.34 6.77 -4.85
C MET A 154 -9.37 5.64 -4.46
N PHE A 155 -8.58 5.83 -3.40
CA PHE A 155 -7.67 4.78 -2.92
C PHE A 155 -8.41 3.56 -2.41
N PHE A 156 -9.54 3.77 -1.71
CA PHE A 156 -10.43 2.71 -1.25
C PHE A 156 -10.98 1.88 -2.42
N ARG A 157 -11.50 2.52 -3.48
CA ARG A 157 -11.97 1.82 -4.68
C ARG A 157 -10.82 1.06 -5.36
N THR A 158 -9.66 1.71 -5.50
CA THR A 158 -8.47 1.11 -6.13
C THR A 158 -8.01 -0.15 -5.40
N ILE A 159 -7.91 -0.11 -4.06
CA ILE A 159 -7.48 -1.27 -3.29
C ILE A 159 -8.54 -2.37 -3.26
N THR A 160 -9.83 -2.01 -3.29
CA THR A 160 -10.93 -2.97 -3.44
C THR A 160 -10.80 -3.76 -4.73
N SER A 161 -10.50 -3.09 -5.86
CA SER A 161 -10.28 -3.77 -7.15
C SER A 161 -9.07 -4.70 -7.10
N LYS A 162 -7.95 -4.27 -6.48
CA LYS A 162 -6.76 -5.12 -6.31
C LYS A 162 -7.05 -6.34 -5.44
N LEU A 163 -7.82 -6.16 -4.36
CA LEU A 163 -8.27 -7.24 -3.51
C LEU A 163 -9.16 -8.23 -4.28
N GLN A 164 -10.14 -7.75 -5.05
CA GLN A 164 -10.99 -8.59 -5.90
C GLN A 164 -10.14 -9.44 -6.85
N MET A 165 -9.15 -8.84 -7.52
CA MET A 165 -8.26 -9.55 -8.44
C MET A 165 -7.47 -10.65 -7.72
N ALA A 166 -6.89 -10.35 -6.55
CA ALA A 166 -6.13 -11.32 -5.78
C ALA A 166 -7.02 -12.48 -5.28
N ILE A 167 -8.22 -12.18 -4.79
CA ILE A 167 -9.17 -13.21 -4.33
C ILE A 167 -9.68 -14.06 -5.50
N SER A 168 -9.91 -13.47 -6.67
CA SER A 168 -10.35 -14.20 -7.87
C SER A 168 -9.28 -15.22 -8.32
N GLN A 169 -8.00 -14.87 -8.22
CA GLN A 169 -6.89 -15.79 -8.50
C GLN A 169 -6.79 -16.93 -7.48
N LEU A 170 -7.28 -16.72 -6.26
CA LEU A 170 -7.44 -17.74 -5.23
C LEU A 170 -8.75 -18.55 -5.38
N LYS A 171 -9.47 -18.40 -6.49
CA LYS A 171 -10.76 -19.03 -6.81
C LYS A 171 -11.93 -18.58 -5.90
N GLY A 172 -11.80 -17.42 -5.24
CA GLY A 172 -12.94 -16.79 -4.56
C GLY A 172 -13.90 -16.17 -5.58
N SER A 173 -15.21 -16.30 -5.33
CA SER A 173 -16.26 -15.92 -6.30
C SER A 173 -17.19 -14.81 -5.80
N ILE A 174 -17.06 -14.37 -4.55
CA ILE A 174 -17.88 -13.30 -3.99
C ILE A 174 -17.44 -11.96 -4.61
N PRO A 175 -18.33 -11.21 -5.28
CA PRO A 175 -17.98 -9.91 -5.83
C PRO A 175 -17.92 -8.85 -4.73
N LEU A 176 -16.88 -8.02 -4.77
CA LEU A 176 -16.68 -6.86 -3.90
C LEU A 176 -17.28 -5.58 -4.46
N ILE A 177 -17.40 -5.52 -5.78
CA ILE A 177 -17.96 -4.40 -6.53
C ILE A 177 -19.26 -4.92 -7.13
N GLU A 178 -20.38 -4.38 -6.65
CA GLU A 178 -21.67 -4.64 -7.28
C GLU A 178 -21.66 -4.04 -8.69
N LYS A 179 -22.10 -4.84 -9.65
CA LYS A 179 -22.30 -4.41 -11.02
C LYS A 179 -23.69 -3.77 -11.09
N ASP A 180 -23.72 -2.45 -11.09
CA ASP A 180 -24.94 -1.70 -11.38
C ASP A 180 -25.18 -1.76 -12.90
N PHE A 181 -25.89 -2.78 -13.37
CA PHE A 181 -26.45 -2.85 -14.73
C PHE A 181 -27.97 -2.86 -14.66
#